data_AF-A0A2D4S3S6-F1
#
_entry.id   AF-A0A2D4S3S6-F1
#
_cell.length_a   1.000
_cell.length_b   1.000
_cell.length_c   1.000
_cell.angle_alpha   90.00
_cell.angle_beta   90.00
_cell.angle_gamma   90.00
#
_symmetry.space_group_name_H-M   'P 1'
#
loop_
_entity.id
_entity.type
_entity.pdbx_description
1 polymer ?
#
loop_
_entity_poly.entity_id
_entity_poly.type
_entity_poly.pdbx_seq_one_letter_code
_entity_poly.pdbx_strand_id
1 'polypeptide(L)'
;MMDILGLPKRMMQQFGQMTQVDKTQSVTAPKDKQGHDMALSSMGERINYLARDFNVKALNVSDILPLQTALKDHNIIQSHQVRAQGLLTQLAYHHYEAGPMDLEKALQTHLDELKGKPAVLADYQEGKHVLNVVRNLASAREQQMHAA
;
A
#
# COMPACT_ATOMS: atom_id res chain seq x y z
N MET A 1 -42.72 28.61 -27.92
CA MET A 1 -41.48 29.29 -27.44
C MET A 1 -41.67 29.54 -25.96
N MET A 2 -40.69 29.09 -25.14
CA MET A 2 -40.31 29.49 -23.75
C MET A 2 -41.44 29.81 -22.74
N ASP A 3 -41.51 29.23 -21.54
CA ASP A 3 -40.47 29.26 -20.51
C ASP A 3 -40.55 28.07 -19.55
N ILE A 4 -39.48 27.28 -19.54
CA ILE A 4 -39.01 26.54 -18.37
C ILE A 4 -38.15 27.55 -17.59
N LEU A 5 -38.59 28.00 -16.43
CA LEU A 5 -37.73 28.27 -15.26
C LEU A 5 -38.56 28.94 -14.16
N GLY A 6 -38.68 28.27 -13.02
CA GLY A 6 -39.29 28.87 -11.85
C GLY A 6 -39.12 28.04 -10.58
N LEU A 7 -38.01 27.31 -10.44
CA LEU A 7 -37.72 26.70 -9.15
C LEU A 7 -37.30 27.81 -8.16
N PRO A 8 -37.87 27.84 -6.94
CA PRO A 8 -37.71 28.94 -6.00
C PRO A 8 -36.27 29.04 -5.45
N LYS A 9 -35.69 30.24 -5.57
CA LYS A 9 -34.35 30.66 -5.08
C LYS A 9 -34.04 30.41 -3.59
N ARG A 10 -34.97 29.88 -2.79
CA ARG A 10 -34.76 29.66 -1.34
C ARG A 10 -34.13 28.31 -0.97
N MET A 11 -34.13 27.32 -1.86
CA MET A 11 -33.48 26.02 -1.59
C MET A 11 -31.94 26.04 -1.79
N MET A 12 -31.41 27.05 -2.50
CA MET A 12 -29.97 27.14 -2.77
C MET A 12 -29.16 27.82 -1.64
N GLN A 13 -29.83 28.49 -0.69
CA GLN A 13 -29.16 29.18 0.42
C GLN A 13 -28.84 28.27 1.61
N GLN A 14 -29.39 27.05 1.65
CA GLN A 14 -29.11 26.10 2.75
C GLN A 14 -27.87 25.23 2.53
N PHE A 15 -27.19 25.34 1.39
CA PHE A 15 -25.91 24.65 1.13
C PHE A 15 -24.66 25.51 1.41
N GLY A 16 -24.83 26.78 1.78
CA GLY A 16 -23.74 27.75 1.93
C GLY A 16 -23.22 27.99 3.35
N GLN A 17 -23.75 27.31 4.37
CA GLN A 17 -23.40 27.60 5.78
C GLN A 17 -23.26 26.34 6.66
N MET A 18 -22.55 25.33 6.18
CA MET A 18 -21.89 24.34 7.05
C MET A 18 -20.37 24.41 6.86
N THR A 19 -19.83 25.62 6.85
CA THR A 19 -18.41 25.91 7.05
C THR A 19 -18.18 26.25 8.52
N GLN A 20 -18.23 25.24 9.38
CA GLN A 20 -17.52 25.23 10.66
C GLN A 20 -17.56 23.81 11.22
N VAL A 21 -16.67 22.96 10.68
CA VAL A 21 -16.19 21.80 11.44
C VAL A 21 -14.74 22.12 11.76
N ASP A 22 -14.51 22.15 13.07
CA ASP A 22 -13.26 22.45 13.73
C ASP A 22 -12.09 21.61 13.19
N LYS A 23 -10.91 22.22 13.30
CA LYS A 23 -9.59 21.70 12.87
C LYS A 23 -9.37 20.24 13.25
N THR A 24 -9.66 19.30 12.35
CA THR A 24 -8.90 18.05 12.28
C THR A 24 -7.70 18.30 11.40
N GLN A 25 -6.52 18.25 12.01
CA GLN A 25 -5.20 18.34 11.40
C GLN A 25 -5.22 17.76 9.99
N SER A 26 -5.13 18.64 9.00
CA SER A 26 -4.79 18.29 7.64
C SER A 26 -3.50 17.48 7.72
N VAL A 27 -3.61 16.17 7.50
CA VAL A 27 -2.47 15.33 7.15
C VAL A 27 -1.84 16.03 5.96
N THR A 28 -0.70 16.66 6.20
CA THR A 28 0.11 17.24 5.14
C THR A 28 0.39 16.11 4.17
N ALA A 29 -0.31 16.11 3.03
CA ALA A 29 0.09 15.29 1.90
C ALA A 29 1.57 15.58 1.68
N PRO A 30 2.45 14.56 1.61
CA PRO A 30 3.86 14.80 1.43
C PRO A 30 4.05 15.70 0.21
N LYS A 31 4.74 16.82 0.44
CA LYS A 31 5.10 17.83 -0.56
C LYS A 31 5.52 17.16 -1.88
N ASP A 32 5.03 17.72 -2.98
CA ASP A 32 5.52 17.58 -4.36
C ASP A 32 6.82 16.77 -4.48
N LYS A 33 6.70 15.45 -4.60
CA LYS A 33 7.75 14.67 -5.24
C LYS A 33 7.55 14.92 -6.74
N GLN A 34 8.49 15.62 -7.36
CA GLN A 34 8.63 15.72 -8.82
C GLN A 34 8.18 14.39 -9.43
N GLY A 35 7.17 14.43 -10.31
CA GLY A 35 6.55 13.24 -10.89
C GLY A 35 7.59 12.39 -11.62
N HIS A 36 8.20 11.45 -10.90
CA HIS A 36 8.97 10.39 -11.50
C HIS A 36 7.93 9.52 -12.18
N ASP A 37 7.96 9.48 -13.52
CA ASP A 37 7.02 8.69 -14.30
C ASP A 37 7.29 7.21 -14.08
N MET A 38 6.67 6.67 -13.03
CA MET A 38 6.80 5.29 -12.60
C MET A 38 6.37 4.29 -13.67
N ALA A 39 5.58 4.74 -14.66
CA ALA A 39 5.17 3.89 -15.76
C ALA A 39 6.36 3.53 -16.67
N LEU A 40 7.38 4.41 -16.75
CA LEU A 40 8.56 4.22 -17.59
C LEU A 40 9.82 3.83 -16.81
N SER A 41 9.79 3.92 -15.48
CA SER A 41 10.91 3.56 -14.61
C SER A 41 11.30 2.08 -14.72
N SER A 42 12.55 1.77 -14.38
CA SER A 42 12.99 0.38 -14.20
C SER A 42 12.38 -0.25 -12.94
N MET A 43 12.39 -1.58 -12.85
CA MET A 43 11.93 -2.29 -11.64
C MET A 43 12.70 -1.86 -10.39
N GLY A 44 14.02 -1.68 -10.51
CA GLY A 44 14.86 -1.25 -9.40
C GLY A 44 14.50 0.15 -8.90
N GLU A 45 14.21 1.09 -9.79
CA GLU A 45 13.79 2.45 -9.42
C GLU A 45 12.43 2.46 -8.71
N ARG A 46 11.47 1.65 -9.17
CA ARG A 46 10.17 1.50 -8.51
C ARG A 46 10.29 0.90 -7.11
N ILE A 47 11.14 -0.12 -6.95
CA ILE A 47 11.45 -0.70 -5.63
C ILE A 47 12.11 0.35 -4.73
N ASN A 48 13.10 1.08 -5.24
CA ASN A 48 13.79 2.14 -4.49
C ASN A 48 12.83 3.24 -4.04
N TYR A 49 11.87 3.62 -4.89
CA TYR A 49 10.84 4.58 -4.54
C TYR A 49 9.96 4.09 -3.39
N LEU A 50 9.42 2.87 -3.50
CA LEU A 50 8.58 2.31 -2.45
C LEU A 50 9.32 2.06 -1.14
N ALA A 51 10.60 1.70 -1.21
CA ALA A 51 11.44 1.50 -0.03
C ALA A 51 11.62 2.78 0.82
N ARG A 52 11.41 3.97 0.23
CA ARG A 52 11.40 5.25 0.98
C ARG A 52 10.15 5.37 1.84
N ASP A 53 9.01 5.03 1.26
CA ASP A 53 7.69 5.29 1.84
C ASP A 53 7.23 4.13 2.75
N PHE A 54 7.72 2.91 2.52
CA PHE A 54 7.32 1.73 3.28
C PHE A 54 8.52 1.09 4.00
N ASN A 55 8.52 1.16 5.33
CA ASN A 55 9.48 0.42 6.14
C ASN A 55 8.97 -1.01 6.40
N VAL A 56 9.27 -1.94 5.49
CA VAL A 56 8.78 -3.34 5.58
C VAL A 56 9.29 -4.11 6.80
N LYS A 57 10.33 -3.63 7.49
CA LYS A 57 10.85 -4.21 8.75
C LYS A 57 10.11 -3.74 10.00
N ALA A 58 9.34 -2.66 9.88
CA ALA A 58 8.52 -2.10 10.95
C ALA A 58 7.27 -1.45 10.33
N LEU A 59 6.52 -2.26 9.59
CA LEU A 59 5.38 -1.79 8.80
C LEU A 59 4.16 -1.65 9.73
N ASN A 60 3.51 -0.49 9.71
CA ASN A 60 2.25 -0.33 10.43
C ASN A 60 1.14 -1.09 9.70
N VAL A 61 0.17 -1.61 10.44
CA VAL A 61 -0.96 -2.32 9.84
C VAL A 61 -1.78 -1.44 8.89
N SER A 62 -1.89 -0.14 9.18
CA SER A 62 -2.51 0.85 8.30
C SER A 62 -1.86 0.94 6.92
N ASP A 63 -0.57 0.61 6.83
CA ASP A 63 0.26 0.81 5.64
C ASP A 63 0.31 -0.43 4.74
N ILE A 64 -0.32 -1.54 5.16
CA ILE A 64 -0.34 -2.80 4.42
C ILE A 64 -1.16 -2.70 3.13
N LEU A 65 -2.38 -2.15 3.21
CA LEU A 65 -3.21 -1.92 2.03
C LEU A 65 -2.60 -0.88 1.07
N PRO A 66 -2.07 0.26 1.56
CA PRO A 66 -1.27 1.17 0.74
C PRO A 66 -0.07 0.50 0.06
N LEU A 67 0.72 -0.30 0.78
CA LEU A 67 1.86 -1.03 0.21
C LEU A 67 1.40 -1.99 -0.89
N GLN A 68 0.35 -2.77 -0.64
CA GLN A 68 -0.20 -3.71 -1.60
C GLN A 68 -0.71 -3.02 -2.87
N THR A 69 -1.39 -1.88 -2.70
CA THR A 69 -1.86 -1.06 -3.81
C THR A 69 -0.68 -0.53 -4.62
N ALA A 70 0.32 0.03 -3.95
CA ALA A 70 1.51 0.55 -4.61
C ALA A 70 2.29 -0.54 -5.37
N LEU A 71 2.44 -1.73 -4.78
CA LEU A 71 3.07 -2.87 -5.45
C LEU A 71 2.34 -3.27 -6.74
N LYS A 72 1.00 -3.18 -6.77
CA LYS A 72 0.18 -3.45 -7.96
C LYS A 72 0.28 -2.33 -8.99
N ASP A 73 0.10 -1.09 -8.55
CA ASP A 73 0.09 0.09 -9.43
C ASP A 73 1.44 0.29 -10.13
N HIS A 74 2.52 -0.12 -9.47
CA HIS A 74 3.88 -0.10 -10.02
C HIS A 74 4.28 -1.39 -10.77
N ASN A 75 3.33 -2.30 -11.02
CA ASN A 75 3.55 -3.58 -11.70
C ASN A 75 4.69 -4.41 -11.09
N ILE A 76 4.91 -4.28 -9.77
CA ILE A 76 5.90 -5.08 -9.03
C ILE A 76 5.30 -6.45 -8.70
N ILE A 77 4.00 -6.47 -8.36
CA ILE A 77 3.19 -7.69 -8.27
C ILE A 77 2.04 -7.61 -9.27
N GLN A 78 1.61 -8.74 -9.82
CA GLN A 78 0.54 -8.78 -10.82
C GLN A 78 -0.85 -8.92 -10.18
N SER A 79 -1.87 -8.43 -10.86
CA SER A 79 -3.27 -8.52 -10.43
C SER A 79 -3.76 -9.96 -10.27
N HIS A 80 -3.21 -10.90 -11.05
CA HIS A 80 -3.54 -12.33 -10.99
C HIS A 80 -2.89 -13.06 -9.80
N GLN A 81 -1.95 -12.43 -9.09
CA GLN A 81 -1.39 -12.94 -7.83
C GLN A 81 -2.38 -12.64 -6.69
N VAL A 82 -3.63 -13.08 -6.86
CA VAL A 82 -4.77 -12.78 -5.99
C VAL A 82 -4.58 -13.40 -4.59
N ARG A 83 -3.78 -14.46 -4.47
CA ARG A 83 -3.49 -15.07 -3.18
C ARG A 83 -2.41 -14.31 -2.40
N ALA A 84 -1.44 -13.71 -3.08
CA ALA A 84 -0.56 -12.71 -2.47
C ALA A 84 -1.33 -11.49 -1.92
N GLN A 85 -2.43 -11.11 -2.58
CA GLN A 85 -3.31 -10.01 -2.13
C GLN A 85 -4.04 -10.35 -0.82
N GLY A 86 -4.41 -11.62 -0.62
CA GLY A 86 -4.95 -12.10 0.66
C GLY A 86 -3.87 -12.29 1.73
N LEU A 87 -2.68 -12.75 1.33
CA LEU A 87 -1.57 -13.10 2.22
C LEU A 87 -1.12 -11.91 3.08
N LEU A 88 -0.88 -10.74 2.49
CA LEU A 88 -0.44 -9.56 3.24
C LEU A 88 -1.48 -9.14 4.29
N THR A 89 -2.76 -9.26 3.97
CA THR A 89 -3.87 -8.96 4.89
C THR A 89 -4.01 -10.02 5.98
N GLN A 90 -3.77 -11.29 5.66
CA GLN A 90 -3.76 -12.38 6.66
C GLN A 90 -2.62 -12.19 7.67
N LEU A 91 -1.42 -11.86 7.19
CA LEU A 91 -0.30 -11.53 8.07
C LEU A 91 -0.60 -10.28 8.91
N ALA A 92 -1.24 -9.27 8.31
CA ALA A 92 -1.70 -8.08 9.04
C ALA A 92 -2.58 -8.43 10.24
N TYR A 93 -3.55 -9.33 10.05
CA TYR A 93 -4.49 -9.73 11.09
C TYR A 93 -3.77 -10.34 12.31
N HIS A 94 -2.77 -11.20 12.07
CA HIS A 94 -1.98 -11.79 13.14
C HIS A 94 -1.10 -10.78 13.89
N HIS A 95 -0.66 -9.72 13.21
CA HIS A 95 0.21 -8.70 13.79
C HIS A 95 -0.53 -7.47 14.32
N TYR A 96 -1.83 -7.33 14.04
CA TYR A 96 -2.67 -6.25 14.56
C TYR A 96 -2.62 -6.15 16.08
N GLU A 97 -2.55 -7.28 16.78
CA GLU A 97 -2.46 -7.33 18.24
C GLU A 97 -1.02 -7.18 18.76
N ALA A 98 -0.01 -7.34 17.90
CA ALA A 98 1.42 -7.40 18.26
C ALA A 98 2.22 -6.12 17.94
N GLY A 99 1.61 -5.15 17.25
CA GLY A 99 2.24 -3.88 16.88
C GLY A 99 2.87 -3.88 15.47
N PRO A 100 3.83 -2.98 15.19
CA PRO A 100 4.48 -2.90 13.88
C PRO A 100 5.07 -4.25 13.46
N MET A 101 4.84 -4.62 12.21
CA MET A 101 5.17 -5.94 11.68
C MET A 101 6.49 -5.92 10.91
N ASP A 102 7.36 -6.89 11.19
CA ASP A 102 8.44 -7.27 10.26
C ASP A 102 7.83 -8.17 9.19
N LEU A 103 7.45 -7.57 8.06
CA LEU A 103 6.75 -8.26 6.98
C LEU A 103 7.63 -9.34 6.34
N GLU A 104 8.95 -9.14 6.29
CA GLU A 104 9.86 -10.16 5.76
C GLU A 104 9.83 -11.41 6.64
N LYS A 105 9.97 -11.22 7.95
CA LYS A 105 9.94 -12.32 8.92
C LYS A 105 8.59 -13.02 8.92
N ALA A 106 7.49 -12.27 8.91
CA ALA A 106 6.14 -12.82 8.88
C ALA A 106 5.88 -13.68 7.63
N LEU A 107 6.29 -13.19 6.44
CA LEU A 107 6.20 -13.95 5.19
C LEU A 107 7.09 -15.21 5.20
N GLN A 108 8.31 -15.10 5.72
CA GLN A 108 9.22 -16.24 5.84
C GLN A 108 8.63 -17.34 6.73
N THR A 109 8.14 -16.98 7.92
CA THR A 109 7.47 -17.92 8.84
C THR A 109 6.27 -18.59 8.18
N HIS A 110 5.40 -17.82 7.51
CA HIS A 110 4.24 -18.36 6.82
C HIS A 110 4.63 -19.37 5.72
N LEU A 111 5.64 -19.05 4.91
CA LEU A 111 6.11 -19.95 3.87
C LEU A 111 6.74 -21.23 4.43
N ASP A 112 7.43 -21.14 5.57
CA ASP A 112 7.99 -22.31 6.24
C ASP A 112 6.90 -23.25 6.77
N GLU A 113 5.79 -22.70 7.27
CA GLU A 113 4.60 -23.49 7.64
C GLU A 113 3.92 -24.14 6.43
N LEU A 114 3.92 -23.45 5.28
CA LEU A 114 3.35 -23.98 4.04
C LEU A 114 4.17 -25.14 3.44
N LYS A 115 5.50 -25.19 3.67
CA LYS A 115 6.33 -26.32 3.20
C LYS A 115 5.86 -27.67 3.73
N GLY A 116 5.20 -27.70 4.89
CA GLY A 116 4.62 -28.91 5.48
C GLY A 116 3.28 -29.34 4.88
N LYS A 117 2.68 -28.56 3.98
CA LYS A 117 1.32 -28.77 3.47
C LYS A 117 1.33 -29.05 1.95
N PRO A 118 1.09 -30.30 1.49
CA PRO A 118 1.24 -30.70 0.09
C PRO A 118 0.22 -30.06 -0.88
N ALA A 119 -0.89 -29.51 -0.39
CA ALA A 119 -1.96 -28.96 -1.21
C ALA A 119 -1.74 -27.51 -1.69
N VAL A 120 -0.61 -26.88 -1.35
CA VAL A 120 -0.49 -25.40 -1.41
C VAL A 120 0.74 -24.93 -2.23
N LEU A 121 1.09 -25.67 -3.28
CA LEU A 121 2.27 -25.34 -4.12
C LEU A 121 2.17 -23.98 -4.80
N ALA A 122 0.99 -23.59 -5.27
CA ALA A 122 0.77 -22.29 -5.91
C ALA A 122 0.96 -21.14 -4.91
N ASP A 123 0.36 -21.22 -3.71
CA ASP A 123 0.46 -20.16 -2.71
C ASP A 123 1.90 -20.06 -2.17
N TYR A 124 2.62 -21.18 -2.11
CA TYR A 124 4.04 -21.19 -1.74
C TYR A 124 4.92 -20.50 -2.80
N GLN A 125 4.66 -20.73 -4.09
CA GLN A 125 5.40 -20.07 -5.18
C GLN A 125 5.09 -18.57 -5.26
N GLU A 126 3.80 -18.20 -5.16
CA GLU A 126 3.38 -16.80 -5.12
C GLU A 126 3.94 -16.09 -3.87
N GLY A 127 3.84 -16.71 -2.69
CA GLY A 127 4.37 -16.14 -1.46
C GLY A 127 5.90 -16.01 -1.48
N LYS A 128 6.63 -16.93 -2.12
CA LYS A 128 8.08 -16.78 -2.37
C LYS A 128 8.41 -15.57 -3.22
N HIS A 129 7.61 -15.31 -4.24
CA HIS A 129 7.78 -14.12 -5.07
C HIS A 129 7.57 -12.84 -4.25
N VAL A 130 6.50 -12.77 -3.46
CA VAL A 130 6.23 -11.65 -2.54
C VAL A 130 7.37 -11.47 -1.54
N LEU A 131 7.87 -12.55 -0.95
CA LEU A 131 9.01 -12.50 -0.01
C LEU A 131 10.26 -11.90 -0.67
N ASN A 132 10.55 -12.27 -1.92
CA ASN A 132 11.68 -11.69 -2.65
C ASN A 132 11.49 -10.19 -2.92
N VAL A 133 10.27 -9.77 -3.25
CA VAL A 133 9.94 -8.34 -3.40
C VAL A 133 10.15 -7.59 -2.09
N VAL A 134 9.68 -8.15 -0.97
CA VAL A 134 9.84 -7.55 0.36
C VAL A 134 11.31 -7.47 0.77
N ARG A 135 12.11 -8.49 0.47
CA ARG A 135 13.57 -8.45 0.66
C ARG A 135 14.23 -7.35 -0.16
N ASN A 136 13.85 -7.22 -1.43
CA ASN A 136 14.38 -6.15 -2.28
C ASN A 136 14.01 -4.76 -1.74
N LEU A 137 12.79 -4.58 -1.21
CA LEU A 137 12.39 -3.34 -0.54
C LEU A 137 13.22 -3.06 0.72
N ALA A 138 13.45 -4.09 1.56
CA ALA A 138 14.27 -3.96 2.76
C ALA A 138 15.72 -3.56 2.41
N SER A 139 16.35 -4.28 1.47
CA SER A 139 17.71 -3.99 1.02
C SER A 139 17.83 -2.62 0.36
N ALA A 140 16.85 -2.22 -0.46
CA ALA A 140 16.82 -0.89 -1.06
C ALA A 140 16.77 0.22 0.00
N ARG A 141 16.01 0.02 1.07
CA ARG A 141 15.94 0.98 2.19
C ARG A 141 17.26 1.05 2.95
N GLU A 142 17.87 -0.09 3.26
CA GLU A 142 19.18 -0.15 3.93
C GLU A 142 20.26 0.59 3.13
N GLN A 143 20.34 0.33 1.83
CA GLN A 143 21.27 1.02 0.93
C GLN A 143 21.08 2.54 0.96
N GLN A 144 19.84 3.02 1.01
CA GLN A 144 19.54 4.45 1.10
C GLN A 144 19.93 5.05 2.45
N MET A 145 19.77 4.32 3.55
CA MET A 145 20.19 4.78 4.88
C MET A 145 21.72 4.85 5.02
N HIS A 146 22.45 3.98 4.31
CA HIS A 146 23.92 3.99 4.30
C HIS A 146 24.53 4.98 3.31
N ALA A 147 23.75 5.45 2.33
CA ALA A 147 24.16 6.42 1.31
C ALA A 147 23.79 7.88 1.64
N ALA A 148 23.02 8.11 2.71
CA ALA A 148 22.59 9.42 3.21
C ALA A 148 23.49 9.91 4.36
#